data_AF-H1HMU4-F1
#
_entry.id   AF-H1HMU4-F1
#
_cell.length_a   1.000
_cell.length_b   1.000
_cell.length_c   1.000
_cell.angle_alpha   90.00
_cell.angle_beta   90.00
_cell.angle_gamma   90.00
#
_symmetry.space_group_name_H-M   'P 1'
#
loop_
_entity.id
_entity.type
_entity.pdbx_description
1 polymer ?
#
loop_
_entity_poly.entity_id
_entity_poly.type
_entity_poly.pdbx_seq_one_letter_code
_entity_poly.pdbx_strand_id
1 'polypeptide(L)'
;MQREKTVIASLAMLLCGSMAFGQAGDPVVMTVNGKPVLRSEFEYAYQKSNANGVIDRKTVAEYADLFVNYKLKVEAALEARLDTLTSFKQEFAEYRDQQVRSSLVNEADMENEARRIYEQTRQRVDSLGGLVKLRQILLRLGQRAPQSAEAQAKQRIDSIYEALRHGADFATLAKKYSDDRVSAETGGSLPWIQPGQTLPEFELRAYSLQKGQMSEPFLSPAGYHIIILEDRRNFFPYDSLRADILRYIDQRHLREQLIEARLNEKARETHATPAAVLKQHQKEMESKDPSLKYLIQEYHDGLLLFEIINRVVWDKAAHDEAGLTAYFNRNKKKYKWESPRYKGVAYSVKVSEDVKNVAKALKRVPFEQWDEVIKAQFNQNGMVRVKARKGLFKQGDNTIVDHKVFKQGSPKPENDYPFTAVYGKMLKAPKTLDDVRQVVIADYQEEQEAQWVATLRTKYPFSIDQAVLATVKEQQ
;
A
#
# COMPACT_ATOMS: atom_id res chain seq x y z
N MET A 1 -7.02 15.71 19.52
CA MET A 1 -7.87 15.52 18.32
C MET A 1 -6.95 15.33 17.14
N GLN A 2 -7.30 14.38 16.27
CA GLN A 2 -6.49 13.68 15.26
C GLN A 2 -5.45 14.52 14.50
N ARG A 3 -4.20 14.00 14.44
CA ARG A 3 -3.21 14.37 13.41
C ARG A 3 -3.42 13.46 12.21
N GLU A 4 -3.71 14.09 11.08
CA GLU A 4 -3.81 13.50 9.76
C GLU A 4 -2.46 12.93 9.32
N LYS A 5 -2.48 11.75 8.69
CA LYS A 5 -1.33 11.13 8.04
C LYS A 5 -1.29 11.63 6.60
N THR A 6 -0.31 12.47 6.27
CA THR A 6 0.01 12.86 4.90
C THR A 6 0.79 11.72 4.23
N VAL A 7 0.22 11.15 3.17
CA VAL A 7 0.93 10.28 2.23
C VAL A 7 1.66 11.21 1.24
N ILE A 8 2.99 11.22 1.27
CA ILE A 8 3.80 11.92 0.26
C ILE A 8 4.35 10.86 -0.70
N ALA A 9 3.74 10.77 -1.87
CA ALA A 9 4.32 10.17 -3.05
C ALA A 9 5.45 11.08 -3.54
N SER A 10 6.70 10.62 -3.51
CA SER A 10 7.84 11.37 -4.04
C SER A 10 8.24 10.80 -5.39
N LEU A 11 7.71 11.41 -6.45
CA LEU A 11 8.18 11.29 -7.82
C LEU A 11 9.40 12.21 -7.96
N ALA A 12 10.61 11.71 -7.74
CA ALA A 12 11.84 12.48 -7.92
C ALA A 12 12.32 12.32 -9.37
N MET A 13 11.91 13.25 -10.24
CA MET A 13 12.45 13.44 -11.57
C MET A 13 13.83 14.11 -11.43
N LEU A 14 14.91 13.33 -11.51
CA LEU A 14 16.28 13.86 -11.45
C LEU A 14 16.70 14.36 -12.86
N LEU A 15 16.70 15.68 -13.00
CA LEU A 15 17.37 16.39 -14.10
C LEU A 15 18.89 16.35 -13.86
N CYS A 16 19.58 15.42 -14.52
CA CYS A 16 21.05 15.46 -14.61
C CYS A 16 21.46 16.09 -15.96
N GLY A 17 22.14 17.23 -15.87
CA GLY A 17 22.74 17.92 -17.02
C GLY A 17 23.78 17.05 -17.73
N SER A 18 23.66 16.98 -19.04
CA SER A 18 24.58 16.30 -19.94
C SER A 18 25.86 17.13 -20.13
N MET A 19 26.94 16.74 -19.46
CA MET A 19 28.29 17.01 -19.96
C MET A 19 28.77 15.77 -20.71
N ALA A 20 28.78 15.89 -22.04
CA ALA A 20 29.31 14.90 -22.96
C ALA A 20 30.83 14.83 -22.85
N PHE A 21 31.35 13.80 -22.16
CA PHE A 21 32.67 13.25 -22.44
C PHE A 21 32.50 12.03 -23.36
N GLY A 22 33.38 11.94 -24.36
CA GLY A 22 33.23 11.12 -25.55
C GLY A 22 33.02 9.62 -25.32
N GLN A 23 32.47 8.97 -26.35
CA GLN A 23 32.24 7.53 -26.47
C GLN A 23 33.54 6.73 -26.31
N ALA A 24 33.92 6.42 -25.07
CA ALA A 24 34.46 5.12 -24.74
C ALA A 24 33.26 4.27 -24.27
N GLY A 25 33.10 3.05 -24.78
CA GLY A 25 32.03 2.14 -24.33
C GLY A 25 32.08 1.95 -22.81
N ASP A 26 30.96 1.52 -22.21
CA ASP A 26 30.87 1.28 -20.76
C ASP A 26 31.91 0.22 -20.31
N PRO A 27 32.99 0.61 -19.63
CA PRO A 27 34.10 -0.30 -19.35
C PRO A 27 33.74 -1.29 -18.25
N VAL A 28 34.42 -2.44 -18.24
CA VAL A 28 34.30 -3.42 -17.14
C VAL A 28 35.09 -2.88 -15.94
N VAL A 29 34.42 -2.66 -14.82
CA VAL A 29 35.08 -2.19 -13.58
C VAL A 29 35.54 -3.35 -12.70
N MET A 30 34.87 -4.49 -12.77
CA MET A 30 35.28 -5.70 -12.07
C MET A 30 34.77 -6.95 -12.78
N THR A 31 35.39 -8.09 -12.49
CA THR A 31 34.89 -9.41 -12.90
C THR A 31 34.61 -10.26 -11.67
N VAL A 32 33.51 -11.00 -11.69
CA VAL A 32 33.15 -11.95 -10.62
C VAL A 32 32.78 -13.27 -11.27
N ASN A 33 33.53 -14.32 -10.94
CA ASN A 33 33.42 -15.65 -11.54
C ASN A 33 33.47 -15.62 -13.08
N GLY A 34 34.35 -14.79 -13.64
CA GLY A 34 34.50 -14.59 -15.09
C GLY A 34 33.40 -13.73 -15.74
N LYS A 35 32.37 -13.32 -15.00
CA LYS A 35 31.31 -12.44 -15.50
C LYS A 35 31.69 -10.96 -15.34
N PRO A 36 31.54 -10.13 -16.38
CA PRO A 36 31.86 -8.71 -16.29
C PRO A 36 30.78 -7.95 -15.50
N VAL A 37 31.23 -7.04 -14.65
CA VAL A 37 30.41 -5.98 -14.04
C VAL A 37 30.85 -4.68 -14.67
N LEU A 38 29.90 -3.96 -15.24
CA LEU A 38 30.15 -2.70 -15.92
C LEU A 38 30.32 -1.55 -14.92
N ARG A 39 31.11 -0.54 -15.31
CA ARG A 39 31.31 0.68 -14.52
C ARG A 39 29.97 1.33 -14.20
N SER A 40 29.06 1.41 -15.17
CA SER A 40 27.75 2.04 -14.94
C SER A 40 26.83 1.24 -13.99
N GLU A 41 26.94 -0.10 -13.96
CA GLU A 41 26.22 -0.93 -12.98
C GLU A 41 26.69 -0.59 -11.56
N PHE A 42 28.02 -0.57 -11.37
CA PHE A 42 28.63 -0.26 -10.10
C PHE A 42 28.32 1.18 -9.65
N GLU A 43 28.46 2.15 -10.56
CA GLU A 43 28.19 3.56 -10.28
C GLU A 43 26.72 3.78 -9.88
N TYR A 44 25.77 3.12 -10.55
CA TYR A 44 24.36 3.14 -10.16
C TYR A 44 24.16 2.64 -8.72
N ALA A 45 24.70 1.47 -8.40
CA ALA A 45 24.56 0.86 -7.07
C ALA A 45 25.23 1.71 -5.97
N TYR A 46 26.42 2.24 -6.26
CA TYR A 46 27.19 3.13 -5.37
C TYR A 46 26.42 4.43 -5.07
N GLN A 47 25.92 5.10 -6.11
CA GLN A 47 25.18 6.35 -5.97
C GLN A 47 23.88 6.15 -5.19
N LYS A 48 23.18 5.03 -5.42
CA LYS A 48 21.97 4.69 -4.66
C LYS A 48 22.27 4.42 -3.19
N SER A 49 23.35 3.68 -2.90
CA SER A 49 23.77 3.36 -1.54
C SER A 49 24.25 4.58 -0.74
N ASN A 50 24.65 5.67 -1.41
CA ASN A 50 25.19 6.88 -0.78
C ASN A 50 24.28 8.11 -0.92
N ALA A 51 23.03 7.91 -1.35
CA ALA A 51 22.07 8.98 -1.59
C ALA A 51 21.86 9.90 -0.37
N ASN A 52 21.25 11.07 -0.63
CA ASN A 52 20.96 12.06 0.41
C ASN A 52 20.15 11.46 1.57
N GLY A 53 20.64 11.64 2.79
CA GLY A 53 20.04 11.09 4.02
C GLY A 53 20.72 9.82 4.55
N VAL A 54 21.66 9.22 3.82
CA VAL A 54 22.49 8.12 4.33
C VAL A 54 23.56 8.68 5.27
N ILE A 55 23.59 8.17 6.51
CA ILE A 55 24.49 8.65 7.58
C ILE A 55 25.89 8.03 7.46
N ASP A 56 26.00 6.75 7.10
CA ASP A 56 27.26 6.01 6.97
C ASP A 56 27.64 5.87 5.49
N ARG A 57 27.99 6.99 4.86
CA ARG A 57 28.42 7.00 3.44
C ARG A 57 29.77 6.28 3.29
N LYS A 58 29.88 5.44 2.26
CA LYS A 58 31.11 4.72 1.92
C LYS A 58 31.83 5.44 0.79
N THR A 59 33.16 5.46 0.86
CA THR A 59 34.01 5.81 -0.29
C THR A 59 33.81 4.82 -1.43
N VAL A 60 34.20 5.18 -2.65
CA VAL A 60 34.15 4.26 -3.80
C VAL A 60 34.91 2.95 -3.52
N ALA A 61 36.09 3.05 -2.88
CA ALA A 61 36.92 1.89 -2.57
C ALA A 61 36.30 0.96 -1.53
N GLU A 62 35.74 1.50 -0.45
CA GLU A 62 35.04 0.71 0.58
C GLU A 62 33.81 0.02 -0.01
N TYR A 63 33.04 0.72 -0.85
CA TYR A 63 31.88 0.14 -1.48
C TYR A 63 32.23 -0.94 -2.51
N ALA A 64 33.37 -0.82 -3.20
CA ALA A 64 33.84 -1.83 -4.15
C ALA A 64 33.99 -3.22 -3.50
N ASP A 65 34.54 -3.29 -2.29
CA ASP A 65 34.66 -4.57 -1.55
C ASP A 65 33.28 -5.14 -1.19
N LEU A 66 32.37 -4.30 -0.70
CA LEU A 66 31.00 -4.69 -0.37
C LEU A 66 30.26 -5.18 -1.61
N PHE A 67 30.43 -4.51 -2.75
CA PHE A 67 29.81 -4.87 -4.00
C PHE A 67 30.34 -6.20 -4.56
N VAL A 68 31.65 -6.47 -4.41
CA VAL A 68 32.21 -7.81 -4.71
C VAL A 68 31.54 -8.87 -3.84
N ASN A 69 31.47 -8.67 -2.52
CA ASN A 69 30.82 -9.63 -1.61
C ASN A 69 29.35 -9.86 -1.99
N TYR A 70 28.65 -8.81 -2.40
CA TYR A 70 27.29 -8.88 -2.95
C TYR A 70 27.23 -9.78 -4.20
N LYS A 71 28.03 -9.50 -5.24
CA LYS A 71 28.01 -10.29 -6.49
C LYS A 71 28.44 -11.74 -6.26
N LEU A 72 29.35 -12.01 -5.34
CA LEU A 72 29.75 -13.37 -4.96
C LEU A 72 28.57 -14.18 -4.37
N LYS A 73 27.72 -13.54 -3.56
CA LYS A 73 26.50 -14.19 -3.03
C LYS A 73 25.47 -14.45 -4.13
N VAL A 74 25.34 -13.53 -5.08
CA VAL A 74 24.50 -13.71 -6.28
C VAL A 74 25.01 -14.92 -7.09
N GLU A 75 26.32 -15.05 -7.31
CA GLU A 75 26.90 -16.22 -7.99
C GLU A 75 26.59 -17.53 -7.26
N ALA A 76 26.68 -17.54 -5.93
CA ALA A 76 26.28 -18.70 -5.14
C ALA A 76 24.80 -19.08 -5.30
N ALA A 77 23.92 -18.08 -5.35
CA ALA A 77 22.50 -18.29 -5.57
C ALA A 77 22.19 -18.86 -6.97
N LEU A 78 22.87 -18.34 -8.01
CA LEU A 78 22.74 -18.82 -9.39
C LEU A 78 23.29 -20.23 -9.57
N GLU A 79 24.44 -20.55 -8.97
CA GLU A 79 24.99 -21.90 -8.97
C GLU A 79 24.03 -22.89 -8.30
N ALA A 80 23.38 -22.47 -7.21
CA ALA A 80 22.34 -23.22 -6.52
C ALA A 80 20.99 -23.25 -7.28
N ARG A 81 20.91 -22.68 -8.49
CA ARG A 81 19.72 -22.65 -9.36
C ARG A 81 18.50 -21.98 -8.70
N LEU A 82 18.70 -21.05 -7.77
CA LEU A 82 17.60 -20.38 -7.07
C LEU A 82 16.76 -19.50 -8.02
N ASP A 83 17.37 -19.01 -9.09
CA ASP A 83 16.71 -18.30 -10.19
C ASP A 83 15.74 -19.20 -11.00
N THR A 84 15.86 -20.52 -10.86
CA THR A 84 15.01 -21.47 -11.58
C THR A 84 13.71 -21.79 -10.87
N LEU A 85 13.61 -21.46 -9.58
CA LEU A 85 12.43 -21.73 -8.74
C LEU A 85 11.20 -21.03 -9.30
N THR A 86 10.06 -21.72 -9.25
CA THR A 86 8.78 -21.16 -9.73
C THR A 86 8.40 -19.90 -8.96
N SER A 87 8.56 -19.90 -7.63
CA SER A 87 8.31 -18.73 -6.78
C SER A 87 9.16 -17.53 -7.20
N PHE A 88 10.47 -17.75 -7.38
CA PHE A 88 11.39 -16.71 -7.85
C PHE A 88 10.96 -16.13 -9.20
N LYS A 89 10.70 -17.01 -10.20
CA LYS A 89 10.31 -16.58 -11.54
C LYS A 89 9.02 -15.78 -11.56
N GLN A 90 8.04 -16.17 -10.76
CA GLN A 90 6.76 -15.48 -10.63
C GLN A 90 6.95 -14.10 -10.01
N GLU A 91 7.57 -14.04 -8.83
CA GLU A 91 7.79 -12.79 -8.10
C GLU A 91 8.67 -11.81 -8.91
N PHE A 92 9.73 -12.31 -9.54
CA PHE A 92 10.58 -11.49 -10.39
C PHE A 92 9.84 -10.96 -11.62
N ALA A 93 9.05 -11.82 -12.29
CA ALA A 93 8.27 -11.40 -13.46
C ALA A 93 7.21 -10.35 -13.08
N GLU A 94 6.52 -10.52 -11.96
CA GLU A 94 5.53 -9.56 -11.47
C GLU A 94 6.14 -8.18 -11.25
N TYR A 95 7.25 -8.09 -10.52
CA TYR A 95 7.93 -6.81 -10.29
C TYR A 95 8.42 -6.17 -11.59
N ARG A 96 9.13 -6.94 -12.42
CA ARG A 96 9.68 -6.50 -13.70
C ARG A 96 8.59 -5.96 -14.61
N ASP A 97 7.49 -6.70 -14.73
CA ASP A 97 6.38 -6.33 -15.61
C ASP A 97 5.70 -5.06 -15.11
N GLN A 98 5.53 -4.87 -13.79
CA GLN A 98 5.02 -3.62 -13.22
C GLN A 98 5.83 -2.39 -13.64
N GLN A 99 7.16 -2.49 -13.78
CA GLN A 99 8.00 -1.35 -14.17
C GLN A 99 7.74 -0.88 -15.60
N VAL A 100 7.29 -1.77 -16.48
CA VAL A 100 7.23 -1.50 -17.93
C VAL A 100 5.81 -1.43 -18.48
N ARG A 101 4.84 -2.08 -17.81
CA ARG A 101 3.45 -2.20 -18.27
C ARG A 101 2.77 -0.87 -18.55
N SER A 102 2.94 0.13 -17.68
CA SER A 102 2.28 1.43 -17.80
C SER A 102 2.66 2.17 -19.08
N SER A 103 3.83 1.88 -19.65
CA SER A 103 4.33 2.51 -20.88
C SER A 103 3.88 1.80 -22.16
N LEU A 104 3.15 0.67 -22.06
CA LEU A 104 2.54 0.01 -23.22
C LEU A 104 1.42 0.86 -23.85
N VAL A 105 0.84 1.75 -23.06
CA VAL A 105 -0.21 2.69 -23.45
C VAL A 105 0.35 4.09 -23.29
N ASN A 106 0.32 4.88 -24.35
CA ASN A 106 0.80 6.27 -24.35
C ASN A 106 -0.34 7.28 -24.27
N GLU A 107 -0.01 8.57 -24.31
CA GLU A 107 -1.02 9.63 -24.27
C GLU A 107 -2.00 9.58 -25.46
N ALA A 108 -1.53 9.20 -26.65
CA ALA A 108 -2.39 9.07 -27.83
C ALA A 108 -3.40 7.92 -27.67
N ASP A 109 -2.99 6.79 -27.09
CA ASP A 109 -3.89 5.68 -26.79
C ASP A 109 -4.97 6.10 -25.78
N MET A 110 -4.58 6.83 -24.73
CA MET A 110 -5.51 7.38 -23.73
C MET A 110 -6.47 8.41 -24.34
N GLU A 111 -5.97 9.27 -25.21
CA GLU A 111 -6.75 10.27 -25.94
C GLU A 111 -7.77 9.60 -26.88
N ASN A 112 -7.38 8.54 -27.58
CA ASN A 112 -8.26 7.77 -28.45
C ASN A 112 -9.38 7.11 -27.64
N GLU A 113 -9.05 6.51 -26.49
CA GLU A 113 -10.06 5.92 -25.60
C GLU A 113 -11.01 6.96 -25.02
N ALA A 114 -10.49 8.13 -24.62
CA ALA A 114 -11.31 9.24 -24.15
C ALA A 114 -12.28 9.74 -25.24
N ARG A 115 -11.82 9.86 -26.49
CA ARG A 115 -12.67 10.20 -27.64
C ARG A 115 -13.70 9.13 -27.95
N ARG A 116 -13.35 7.85 -27.81
CA ARG A 116 -14.30 6.74 -27.99
C ARG A 116 -15.44 6.83 -26.98
N ILE A 117 -15.12 7.00 -25.70
CA ILE A 117 -16.11 7.17 -24.62
C ILE A 117 -16.98 8.41 -24.86
N TYR A 118 -16.34 9.52 -25.25
CA TYR A 118 -17.03 10.76 -25.60
C TYR A 118 -18.04 10.55 -26.73
N GLU A 119 -17.61 10.02 -27.87
CA GLU A 119 -18.46 9.86 -29.04
C GLU A 119 -19.64 8.92 -28.77
N GLN A 120 -19.40 7.80 -28.07
CA GLN A 120 -20.48 6.90 -27.67
C GLN A 120 -21.50 7.59 -26.76
N THR A 121 -21.03 8.40 -25.82
CA THR A 121 -21.92 9.14 -24.90
C THR A 121 -22.67 10.24 -25.63
N ARG A 122 -21.97 11.03 -26.47
CA ARG A 122 -22.54 12.09 -27.30
C ARG A 122 -23.63 11.55 -28.20
N GLN A 123 -23.34 10.50 -28.97
CA GLN A 123 -24.30 9.88 -29.88
C GLN A 123 -25.56 9.42 -29.15
N ARG A 124 -25.39 8.72 -28.01
CA ARG A 124 -26.52 8.27 -27.19
C ARG A 124 -27.36 9.45 -26.69
N VAL A 125 -26.72 10.47 -26.11
CA VAL A 125 -27.44 11.63 -25.54
C VAL A 125 -28.12 12.46 -26.62
N ASP A 126 -27.42 12.76 -27.71
CA ASP A 126 -27.96 13.57 -28.81
C ASP A 126 -29.10 12.85 -29.54
N SER A 127 -29.01 11.52 -29.74
CA SER A 127 -30.09 10.71 -30.33
C SER A 127 -31.38 10.71 -29.49
N LEU A 128 -31.26 11.01 -28.20
CA LEU A 128 -32.36 11.05 -27.23
C LEU A 128 -32.82 12.49 -26.94
N GLY A 129 -32.45 13.46 -27.78
CA GLY A 129 -32.92 14.85 -27.71
C GLY A 129 -31.97 15.81 -26.99
N GLY A 130 -30.74 15.40 -26.69
CA GLY A 130 -29.70 16.24 -26.12
C GLY A 130 -29.87 16.51 -24.62
N LEU A 131 -29.19 17.54 -24.12
CA LEU A 131 -29.26 18.01 -22.74
C LEU A 131 -30.36 19.06 -22.57
N VAL A 132 -31.04 19.03 -21.43
CA VAL A 132 -32.04 20.02 -21.04
C VAL A 132 -31.63 20.75 -19.76
N LYS A 133 -31.88 22.05 -19.71
CA LYS A 133 -31.69 22.91 -18.54
C LYS A 133 -33.07 23.35 -18.06
N LEU A 134 -33.41 23.02 -16.81
CA LEU A 134 -34.76 23.17 -16.27
C LEU A 134 -34.74 23.97 -14.97
N ARG A 135 -35.89 24.59 -14.66
CA ARG A 135 -36.25 24.88 -13.27
C ARG A 135 -37.40 23.98 -12.83
N GLN A 136 -37.44 23.62 -11.55
CA GLN A 136 -38.53 22.84 -10.96
C GLN A 136 -39.12 23.48 -9.70
N ILE A 137 -40.41 23.20 -9.49
CA ILE A 137 -41.10 23.27 -8.21
C ILE A 137 -41.59 21.86 -7.90
N LEU A 138 -41.14 21.28 -6.79
CA LEU A 138 -41.54 19.96 -6.32
C LEU A 138 -42.35 20.11 -5.03
N LEU A 139 -43.55 19.55 -4.97
CA LEU A 139 -44.23 19.25 -3.71
C LEU A 139 -44.08 17.75 -3.43
N ARG A 140 -43.30 17.42 -2.40
CA ARG A 140 -42.89 16.04 -2.14
C ARG A 140 -44.07 15.23 -1.60
N LEU A 141 -44.26 14.04 -2.15
CA LEU A 141 -45.20 13.05 -1.62
C LEU A 141 -44.48 11.72 -1.44
N GLY A 142 -44.76 11.04 -0.33
CA GLY A 142 -44.32 9.66 -0.14
C GLY A 142 -45.14 8.73 -1.02
N GLN A 143 -44.54 7.63 -1.50
CA GLN A 143 -45.21 6.63 -2.34
C GLN A 143 -46.42 5.94 -1.67
N ARG A 144 -46.55 6.08 -0.34
CA ARG A 144 -47.67 5.57 0.47
C ARG A 144 -48.48 6.69 1.11
N ALA A 145 -48.39 7.91 0.57
CA ALA A 145 -49.16 9.03 1.08
C ALA A 145 -50.66 8.68 1.03
N PRO A 146 -51.43 8.99 2.08
CA PRO A 146 -52.87 8.79 2.03
C PRO A 146 -53.47 9.69 0.95
N GLN A 147 -54.58 9.25 0.35
CA GLN A 147 -55.28 9.99 -0.71
C GLN A 147 -55.59 11.44 -0.32
N SER A 148 -55.84 11.70 0.97
CA SER A 148 -56.04 13.05 1.50
C SER A 148 -54.78 13.94 1.39
N ALA A 149 -53.58 13.39 1.61
CA ALA A 149 -52.34 14.13 1.46
C ALA A 149 -52.01 14.39 -0.02
N GLU A 150 -52.29 13.41 -0.90
CA GLU A 150 -52.16 13.61 -2.34
C GLU A 150 -53.12 14.70 -2.84
N ALA A 151 -54.39 14.68 -2.43
CA ALA A 151 -55.37 15.70 -2.79
C ALA A 151 -54.95 17.10 -2.32
N GLN A 152 -54.39 17.22 -1.11
CA GLN A 152 -53.86 18.49 -0.59
C GLN A 152 -52.65 18.98 -1.39
N ALA A 153 -51.70 18.10 -1.72
CA ALA A 153 -50.56 18.46 -2.54
C ALA A 153 -50.99 18.83 -3.97
N LYS A 154 -51.98 18.15 -4.53
CA LYS A 154 -52.58 18.50 -5.83
C LYS A 154 -53.20 19.89 -5.79
N GLN A 155 -54.06 20.17 -4.80
CA GLN A 155 -54.68 21.49 -4.65
C GLN A 155 -53.61 22.59 -4.51
N ARG A 156 -52.53 22.31 -3.77
CA ARG A 156 -51.45 23.27 -3.55
C ARG A 156 -50.62 23.50 -4.82
N ILE A 157 -50.25 22.45 -5.55
CA ILE A 157 -49.49 22.62 -6.81
C ILE A 157 -50.36 23.29 -7.88
N ASP A 158 -51.66 23.00 -7.94
CA ASP A 158 -52.60 23.66 -8.86
C ASP A 158 -52.69 25.17 -8.55
N SER A 159 -52.71 25.55 -7.27
CA SER A 159 -52.71 26.96 -6.85
C SER A 159 -51.41 27.68 -7.23
N ILE A 160 -50.26 26.99 -7.10
CA ILE A 160 -48.96 27.52 -7.54
C ILE A 160 -48.95 27.69 -9.06
N TYR A 161 -49.46 26.71 -9.81
CA TYR A 161 -49.56 26.76 -11.27
C TYR A 161 -50.43 27.92 -11.75
N GLU A 162 -51.60 28.13 -11.15
CA GLU A 162 -52.47 29.25 -11.49
C GLU A 162 -51.79 30.60 -11.19
N ALA A 163 -51.08 30.74 -10.07
CA ALA A 163 -50.29 31.94 -9.80
C ALA A 163 -49.23 32.20 -10.88
N LEU A 164 -48.53 31.15 -11.33
CA LEU A 164 -47.54 31.24 -12.43
C LEU A 164 -48.20 31.67 -13.75
N ARG A 165 -49.38 31.12 -14.08
CA ARG A 165 -50.16 31.51 -15.27
C ARG A 165 -50.59 32.97 -15.26
N HIS A 166 -50.80 33.54 -14.08
CA HIS A 166 -51.14 34.96 -13.90
C HIS A 166 -49.91 35.87 -13.75
N GLY A 167 -48.71 35.36 -14.06
CA GLY A 167 -47.48 36.16 -14.14
C GLY A 167 -46.64 36.22 -12.87
N ALA A 168 -46.89 35.36 -11.88
CA ALA A 168 -45.98 35.24 -10.74
C ALA A 168 -44.60 34.71 -11.18
N ASP A 169 -43.53 35.19 -10.53
CA ASP A 169 -42.16 34.77 -10.85
C ASP A 169 -41.88 33.32 -10.37
N PHE A 170 -41.39 32.48 -11.29
CA PHE A 170 -41.12 31.07 -11.03
C PHE A 170 -40.08 30.86 -9.92
N ALA A 171 -38.98 31.62 -9.96
CA ALA A 171 -37.90 31.47 -8.99
C ALA A 171 -38.36 31.82 -7.57
N THR A 172 -39.21 32.83 -7.43
CA THR A 172 -39.83 33.25 -6.17
C THR A 172 -40.74 32.17 -5.61
N LEU A 173 -41.61 31.59 -6.45
CA LEU A 173 -42.49 30.50 -6.00
C LEU A 173 -41.70 29.22 -5.68
N ALA A 174 -40.66 28.91 -6.46
CA ALA A 174 -39.77 27.78 -6.17
C ALA A 174 -39.08 27.93 -4.81
N LYS A 175 -38.49 29.10 -4.52
CA LYS A 175 -37.89 29.40 -3.21
C LYS A 175 -38.88 29.25 -2.06
N LYS A 176 -40.11 29.73 -2.27
CA LYS A 176 -41.12 29.79 -1.21
C LYS A 176 -41.81 28.45 -0.96
N TYR A 177 -42.03 27.65 -2.01
CA TYR A 177 -42.96 26.53 -1.95
C TYR A 177 -42.37 25.18 -2.36
N SER A 178 -41.22 25.11 -3.02
CA SER A 178 -40.61 23.83 -3.40
C SER A 178 -40.03 23.11 -2.19
N ASP A 179 -40.29 21.80 -2.13
CA ASP A 179 -39.71 20.85 -1.19
C ASP A 179 -38.37 20.28 -1.68
N ASP A 180 -37.95 20.57 -2.91
CA ASP A 180 -36.56 20.38 -3.34
C ASP A 180 -35.70 21.57 -2.89
N ARG A 181 -35.21 21.50 -1.66
CA ARG A 181 -34.48 22.61 -1.02
C ARG A 181 -33.22 23.02 -1.77
N VAL A 182 -32.53 22.08 -2.39
CA VAL A 182 -31.26 22.34 -3.09
C VAL A 182 -31.48 23.24 -4.31
N SER A 183 -32.41 22.87 -5.20
CA SER A 183 -32.71 23.72 -6.36
C SER A 183 -33.49 24.97 -5.96
N ALA A 184 -34.37 24.89 -4.95
CA ALA A 184 -35.18 26.02 -4.49
C ALA A 184 -34.33 27.25 -4.16
N GLU A 185 -33.19 27.09 -3.49
CA GLU A 185 -32.26 28.18 -3.15
C GLU A 185 -31.82 29.00 -4.39
N THR A 186 -31.69 28.33 -5.54
CA THR A 186 -31.33 28.93 -6.83
C THR A 186 -32.54 29.14 -7.75
N GLY A 187 -33.74 29.28 -7.17
CA GLY A 187 -34.97 29.54 -7.93
C GLY A 187 -35.49 28.31 -8.68
N GLY A 188 -35.17 27.12 -8.19
CA GLY A 188 -35.55 25.84 -8.78
C GLY A 188 -34.58 25.34 -9.86
N SER A 189 -33.45 26.02 -10.12
CA SER A 189 -32.54 25.65 -11.21
C SER A 189 -31.88 24.30 -10.97
N LEU A 190 -31.96 23.43 -11.99
CA LEU A 190 -31.30 22.13 -12.02
C LEU A 190 -30.06 22.17 -12.90
N PRO A 191 -29.04 21.33 -12.67
CA PRO A 191 -27.93 21.21 -13.62
C PRO A 191 -28.42 20.79 -15.02
N TRP A 192 -27.55 20.81 -16.02
CA TRP A 192 -27.88 20.21 -17.31
C TRP A 192 -28.17 18.72 -17.11
N ILE A 193 -29.35 18.29 -17.54
CA ILE A 193 -29.84 16.92 -17.38
C ILE A 193 -29.72 16.22 -18.73
N GLN A 194 -29.10 15.03 -18.71
CA GLN A 194 -29.08 14.12 -19.86
C GLN A 194 -30.19 13.06 -19.75
N PRO A 195 -30.58 12.44 -20.87
CA PRO A 195 -31.52 11.33 -20.87
C PRO A 195 -31.06 10.17 -19.96
N GLY A 196 -31.96 9.65 -19.14
CA GLY A 196 -31.75 8.59 -18.15
C GLY A 196 -31.30 9.07 -16.76
N GLN A 197 -31.22 10.39 -16.50
CA GLN A 197 -30.84 10.93 -15.18
C GLN A 197 -32.02 11.25 -14.25
N THR A 198 -33.24 11.25 -14.75
CA THR A 198 -34.45 11.59 -13.98
C THR A 198 -35.49 10.47 -14.00
N LEU A 199 -36.52 10.58 -13.16
CA LEU A 199 -37.65 9.65 -13.17
C LEU A 199 -38.37 9.67 -14.53
N PRO A 200 -38.90 8.52 -15.02
CA PRO A 200 -39.51 8.45 -16.36
C PRO A 200 -40.60 9.48 -16.61
N GLU A 201 -41.46 9.76 -15.63
CA GLU A 201 -42.55 10.73 -15.75
C GLU A 201 -42.02 12.16 -15.86
N PHE A 202 -40.96 12.46 -15.11
CA PHE A 202 -40.28 13.76 -15.17
C PHE A 202 -39.58 13.95 -16.51
N GLU A 203 -38.86 12.93 -16.96
CA GLU A 203 -38.15 12.94 -18.24
C GLU A 203 -39.12 13.13 -19.41
N LEU A 204 -40.20 12.33 -19.46
CA LEU A 204 -41.23 12.43 -20.49
C LEU A 204 -41.76 13.86 -20.60
N ARG A 205 -42.01 14.51 -19.46
CA ARG A 205 -42.48 15.91 -19.43
C ARG A 205 -41.38 16.87 -19.86
N ALA A 206 -40.18 16.78 -19.29
CA ALA A 206 -39.06 17.64 -19.63
C ALA A 206 -38.74 17.68 -21.14
N TYR A 207 -38.72 16.51 -21.79
CA TYR A 207 -38.38 16.43 -23.22
C TYR A 207 -39.54 16.80 -24.14
N SER A 208 -40.79 16.82 -23.65
CA SER A 208 -41.96 17.28 -24.40
C SER A 208 -42.08 18.81 -24.51
N LEU A 209 -41.37 19.56 -23.65
CA LEU A 209 -41.43 21.02 -23.60
C LEU A 209 -40.58 21.70 -24.67
N GLN A 210 -41.07 22.83 -25.16
CA GLN A 210 -40.32 23.83 -25.92
C GLN A 210 -39.59 24.80 -24.99
N LYS A 211 -38.54 25.46 -25.48
CA LYS A 211 -37.77 26.44 -24.70
C LYS A 211 -38.69 27.57 -24.22
N GLY A 212 -38.64 27.87 -22.92
CA GLY A 212 -39.50 28.82 -22.23
C GLY A 212 -40.87 28.25 -21.81
N GLN A 213 -41.22 27.03 -22.23
CA GLN A 213 -42.50 26.43 -21.91
C GLN A 213 -42.49 25.83 -20.50
N MET A 214 -43.55 26.12 -19.74
CA MET A 214 -43.85 25.52 -18.45
C MET A 214 -44.80 24.32 -18.62
N SER A 215 -44.60 23.26 -17.84
CA SER A 215 -45.52 22.12 -17.78
C SER A 215 -46.77 22.44 -16.97
N GLU A 216 -47.88 21.75 -17.27
CA GLU A 216 -48.93 21.54 -16.28
C GLU A 216 -48.40 20.76 -15.06
N PRO A 217 -49.05 20.84 -13.89
CA PRO A 217 -48.70 20.00 -12.75
C PRO A 217 -48.81 18.51 -13.11
N PHE A 218 -47.76 17.76 -12.82
CA PHE A 218 -47.74 16.32 -13.08
C PHE A 218 -47.20 15.54 -11.88
N LEU A 219 -47.67 14.31 -11.72
CA LEU A 219 -47.28 13.42 -10.64
C LEU A 219 -46.12 12.51 -11.07
N SER A 220 -45.21 12.26 -10.14
CA SER A 220 -44.17 11.23 -10.22
C SER A 220 -44.06 10.51 -8.87
N PRO A 221 -43.26 9.44 -8.76
CA PRO A 221 -42.95 8.81 -7.48
C PRO A 221 -42.36 9.74 -6.40
N ALA A 222 -41.81 10.90 -6.78
CA ALA A 222 -41.29 11.90 -5.83
C ALA A 222 -42.37 12.89 -5.32
N GLY A 223 -43.51 12.98 -6.00
CA GLY A 223 -44.57 13.95 -5.75
C GLY A 223 -44.95 14.76 -6.98
N TYR A 224 -45.60 15.90 -6.75
CA TYR A 224 -46.09 16.79 -7.81
C TYR A 224 -45.02 17.77 -8.25
N HIS A 225 -44.91 17.94 -9.56
CA HIS A 225 -43.91 18.79 -10.20
C HIS A 225 -44.57 19.84 -11.09
N ILE A 226 -43.98 21.03 -11.12
CA ILE A 226 -44.08 21.96 -12.24
C ILE A 226 -42.64 22.21 -12.71
N ILE A 227 -42.39 22.10 -14.00
CA ILE A 227 -41.07 22.37 -14.58
C ILE A 227 -41.17 23.40 -15.70
N ILE A 228 -40.09 24.14 -15.93
CA ILE A 228 -39.95 25.03 -17.09
C ILE A 228 -38.62 24.75 -17.78
N LEU A 229 -38.66 24.59 -19.11
CA LEU A 229 -37.47 24.38 -19.93
C LEU A 229 -36.78 25.72 -20.18
N GLU A 230 -35.65 25.94 -19.53
CA GLU A 230 -34.84 27.16 -19.73
C GLU A 230 -34.09 27.09 -21.05
N ASP A 231 -33.48 25.94 -21.35
CA ASP A 231 -32.67 25.76 -22.53
C ASP A 231 -32.48 24.29 -22.92
N ARG A 232 -32.09 24.06 -24.17
CA ARG A 232 -31.77 22.75 -24.72
C ARG A 232 -30.53 22.85 -25.59
N ARG A 233 -29.67 21.83 -25.55
CA ARG A 233 -28.47 21.76 -26.40
C ARG A 233 -28.06 20.33 -26.69
N ASN A 234 -27.21 20.14 -27.68
CA ASN A 234 -26.47 18.90 -27.84
C ASN A 234 -25.46 18.72 -26.69
N PHE A 235 -24.93 17.51 -26.56
CA PHE A 235 -23.93 17.15 -25.56
C PHE A 235 -22.75 18.12 -25.54
N PHE A 236 -22.09 18.23 -24.40
CA PHE A 236 -20.98 19.17 -24.23
C PHE A 236 -19.84 18.87 -25.22
N PRO A 237 -19.07 19.89 -25.65
CA PRO A 237 -17.91 19.67 -26.50
C PRO A 237 -16.84 18.86 -25.75
N TYR A 238 -16.11 18.01 -26.47
CA TYR A 238 -15.11 17.11 -25.91
C TYR A 238 -14.13 17.81 -24.96
N ASP A 239 -13.58 18.96 -25.37
CA ASP A 239 -12.56 19.68 -24.58
C ASP A 239 -13.05 20.06 -23.18
N SER A 240 -14.35 20.33 -23.01
CA SER A 240 -14.93 20.64 -21.70
C SER A 240 -15.09 19.41 -20.79
N LEU A 241 -15.09 18.21 -21.36
CA LEU A 241 -15.25 16.95 -20.64
C LEU A 241 -13.95 16.12 -20.57
N ARG A 242 -12.94 16.46 -21.36
CA ARG A 242 -11.71 15.66 -21.53
C ARG A 242 -11.08 15.26 -20.19
N ALA A 243 -10.88 16.23 -19.30
CA ALA A 243 -10.26 15.97 -18.00
C ALA A 243 -11.11 15.02 -17.12
N ASP A 244 -12.43 15.14 -17.17
CA ASP A 244 -13.34 14.27 -16.42
C ASP A 244 -13.41 12.86 -17.01
N ILE A 245 -13.34 12.74 -18.35
CA ILE A 245 -13.27 11.45 -19.04
C ILE A 245 -11.96 10.74 -18.71
N LEU A 246 -10.82 11.43 -18.73
CA LEU A 246 -9.54 10.85 -18.34
C LEU A 246 -9.55 10.39 -16.88
N ARG A 247 -10.11 11.20 -15.98
CA ARG A 247 -10.29 10.82 -14.58
C ARG A 247 -11.20 9.60 -14.44
N TYR A 248 -12.26 9.53 -15.24
CA TYR A 248 -13.17 8.38 -15.29
C TYR A 248 -12.44 7.11 -15.74
N ILE A 249 -11.59 7.19 -16.78
CA ILE A 249 -10.76 6.07 -17.26
C ILE A 249 -9.88 5.53 -16.12
N ASP A 250 -9.23 6.41 -15.37
CA ASP A 250 -8.36 6.01 -14.27
C ASP A 250 -9.14 5.44 -13.08
N GLN A 251 -10.23 6.10 -12.65
CA GLN A 251 -11.07 5.67 -11.53
C GLN A 251 -11.78 4.34 -11.77
N ARG A 252 -12.11 4.04 -13.03
CA ARG A 252 -12.77 2.78 -13.43
C ARG A 252 -11.77 1.69 -13.82
N HIS A 253 -10.47 1.93 -13.65
CA HIS A 253 -9.40 1.01 -14.04
C HIS A 253 -9.44 0.62 -15.53
N LEU A 254 -9.98 1.49 -16.39
CA LEU A 254 -10.07 1.24 -17.84
C LEU A 254 -8.69 1.34 -18.49
N ARG A 255 -7.76 2.11 -17.91
CA ARG A 255 -6.35 2.12 -18.37
C ARG A 255 -5.73 0.73 -18.31
N GLU A 256 -5.98 -0.03 -17.25
CA GLU A 256 -5.44 -1.39 -17.13
C GLU A 256 -6.05 -2.33 -18.19
N GLN A 257 -7.35 -2.19 -18.45
CA GLN A 257 -8.01 -2.93 -19.52
C GLN A 257 -7.43 -2.57 -20.90
N LEU A 258 -7.09 -1.30 -21.11
CA LEU A 258 -6.44 -0.85 -22.34
C LEU A 258 -5.02 -1.41 -22.48
N ILE A 259 -4.25 -1.45 -21.38
CA ILE A 259 -2.93 -2.10 -21.34
C ILE A 259 -3.06 -3.58 -21.70
N GLU A 260 -4.01 -4.29 -21.09
CA GLU A 260 -4.26 -5.71 -21.39
C GLU A 260 -4.72 -5.94 -22.84
N ALA A 261 -5.60 -5.09 -23.37
CA ALA A 261 -6.02 -5.16 -24.76
C ALA A 261 -4.83 -4.95 -25.70
N ARG A 262 -4.00 -3.93 -25.45
CA ARG A 262 -2.81 -3.62 -26.25
C ARG A 262 -1.76 -4.72 -26.18
N LEU A 263 -1.58 -5.31 -25.00
CA LEU A 263 -0.67 -6.42 -24.79
C LEU A 263 -1.12 -7.66 -25.58
N ASN A 264 -2.41 -7.99 -25.53
CA ASN A 264 -2.98 -9.11 -26.26
C ASN A 264 -2.97 -8.90 -27.78
N GLU A 265 -3.20 -7.66 -28.24
CA GLU A 265 -3.07 -7.28 -29.65
C GLU A 265 -1.63 -7.51 -30.13
N LYS A 266 -0.63 -6.93 -29.46
CA LYS A 266 0.79 -7.13 -29.78
C LYS A 266 1.17 -8.61 -29.78
N ALA A 267 0.71 -9.36 -28.78
CA ALA A 267 0.97 -10.80 -28.69
C ALA A 267 0.47 -11.57 -29.92
N ARG A 268 -0.70 -11.20 -30.45
CA ARG A 268 -1.24 -11.78 -31.69
C ARG A 268 -0.44 -11.35 -32.92
N GLU A 269 -0.13 -10.06 -33.04
CA GLU A 269 0.66 -9.51 -34.15
C GLU A 269 2.05 -10.15 -34.26
N THR A 270 2.70 -10.41 -33.13
CA THR A 270 4.05 -10.97 -33.08
C THR A 270 4.08 -12.49 -32.90
N HIS A 271 2.92 -13.17 -32.92
CA HIS A 271 2.80 -14.61 -32.62
C HIS A 271 3.54 -15.03 -31.33
N ALA A 272 3.44 -14.21 -30.28
CA ALA A 272 4.14 -14.40 -29.02
C ALA A 272 3.16 -14.48 -27.84
N THR A 273 3.65 -14.84 -26.65
CA THR A 273 2.85 -14.73 -25.43
C THR A 273 2.88 -13.31 -24.88
N PRO A 274 1.86 -12.87 -24.11
CA PRO A 274 1.91 -11.59 -23.39
C PRO A 274 3.20 -11.37 -22.58
N ALA A 275 3.66 -12.42 -21.89
CA ALA A 275 4.92 -12.37 -21.14
C ALA A 275 6.15 -12.14 -22.03
N ALA A 276 6.18 -12.70 -23.24
CA ALA A 276 7.25 -12.48 -24.20
C ALA A 276 7.23 -11.05 -24.76
N VAL A 277 6.04 -10.49 -25.01
CA VAL A 277 5.88 -9.08 -25.42
C VAL A 277 6.39 -8.15 -24.33
N LEU A 278 6.02 -8.37 -23.07
CA LEU A 278 6.52 -7.56 -21.94
C LEU A 278 8.04 -7.63 -21.80
N LYS A 279 8.62 -8.83 -21.95
CA LYS A 279 10.07 -9.01 -21.91
C LYS A 279 10.79 -8.29 -23.06
N GLN A 280 10.18 -8.25 -24.24
CA GLN A 280 10.74 -7.52 -25.38
C GLN A 280 10.61 -6.00 -25.16
N HIS A 281 9.45 -5.54 -24.71
CA HIS A 281 9.20 -4.14 -24.37
C HIS A 281 10.13 -3.62 -23.27
N GLN A 282 10.40 -4.44 -22.26
CA GLN A 282 11.41 -4.16 -21.24
C GLN A 282 12.78 -3.88 -21.87
N LYS A 283 13.28 -4.74 -22.77
CA LYS A 283 14.59 -4.52 -23.43
C LYS A 283 14.65 -3.21 -24.21
N GLU A 284 13.54 -2.86 -24.87
CA GLU A 284 13.43 -1.58 -25.58
C GLU A 284 13.49 -0.40 -24.62
N MET A 285 12.83 -0.49 -23.46
CA MET A 285 12.90 0.54 -22.43
C MET A 285 14.29 0.64 -21.81
N GLU A 286 14.93 -0.48 -21.46
CA GLU A 286 16.29 -0.52 -20.94
C GLU A 286 17.31 0.10 -21.91
N SER A 287 17.08 -0.02 -23.22
CA SER A 287 17.94 0.61 -24.23
C SER A 287 17.84 2.14 -24.24
N LYS A 288 16.70 2.68 -23.80
CA LYS A 288 16.41 4.13 -23.72
C LYS A 288 16.76 4.70 -22.35
N ASP A 289 16.62 3.89 -21.31
CA ASP A 289 16.90 4.24 -19.92
C ASP A 289 17.73 3.13 -19.25
N PRO A 290 19.06 3.26 -19.24
CA PRO A 290 19.94 2.32 -18.56
C PRO A 290 19.69 2.21 -17.05
N SER A 291 19.05 3.20 -16.41
CA SER A 291 18.75 3.12 -14.97
C SER A 291 17.68 2.08 -14.67
N LEU A 292 16.70 1.88 -15.58
CA LEU A 292 15.69 0.84 -15.48
C LEU A 292 16.33 -0.56 -15.49
N LYS A 293 17.33 -0.77 -16.35
CA LYS A 293 18.07 -2.04 -16.41
C LYS A 293 18.65 -2.40 -15.04
N TYR A 294 19.33 -1.45 -14.40
CA TYR A 294 19.95 -1.68 -13.09
C TYR A 294 18.94 -1.78 -11.95
N LEU A 295 17.82 -1.06 -12.04
CA LEU A 295 16.71 -1.23 -11.10
C LEU A 295 16.13 -2.66 -11.14
N ILE A 296 15.86 -3.19 -12.34
CA ILE A 296 15.34 -4.55 -12.52
C ILE A 296 16.38 -5.59 -12.08
N GLN A 297 17.64 -5.39 -12.44
CA GLN A 297 18.74 -6.28 -12.05
C GLN A 297 18.97 -6.30 -10.53
N GLU A 298 18.89 -5.15 -9.87
CA GLU A 298 19.01 -5.05 -8.41
C GLU A 298 17.90 -5.83 -7.70
N TYR A 299 16.66 -5.74 -8.19
CA TYR A 299 15.55 -6.52 -7.61
C TYR A 299 15.74 -8.02 -7.83
N HIS A 300 16.16 -8.43 -9.03
CA HIS A 300 16.51 -9.83 -9.33
C HIS A 300 17.54 -10.38 -8.35
N ASP A 301 18.66 -9.67 -8.21
CA ASP A 301 19.77 -10.07 -7.35
C ASP A 301 19.35 -10.01 -5.86
N GLY A 302 18.49 -9.07 -5.47
CA GLY A 302 17.91 -8.96 -4.13
C GLY A 302 17.08 -10.18 -3.73
N LEU A 303 16.23 -10.69 -4.64
CA LEU A 303 15.49 -11.93 -4.41
C LEU A 303 16.43 -13.14 -4.25
N LEU A 304 17.48 -13.21 -5.07
CA LEU A 304 18.49 -14.26 -4.97
C LEU A 304 19.24 -14.22 -3.64
N LEU A 305 19.66 -13.02 -3.22
CA LEU A 305 20.32 -12.78 -1.94
C LEU A 305 19.45 -13.23 -0.77
N PHE A 306 18.19 -12.79 -0.74
CA PHE A 306 17.26 -13.16 0.31
C PHE A 306 17.16 -14.69 0.43
N GLU A 307 16.93 -15.37 -0.70
CA GLU A 307 16.75 -16.82 -0.71
C GLU A 307 18.03 -17.56 -0.29
N ILE A 308 19.20 -17.18 -0.82
CA ILE A 308 20.46 -17.87 -0.49
C ILE A 308 20.87 -17.61 0.95
N ILE A 309 20.82 -16.35 1.43
CA ILE A 309 21.23 -15.99 2.78
C ILE A 309 20.30 -16.65 3.79
N ASN A 310 18.99 -16.67 3.52
CA ASN A 310 18.04 -17.36 4.37
C ASN A 310 18.40 -18.84 4.53
N ARG A 311 18.70 -19.55 3.43
CA ARG A 311 19.05 -20.98 3.44
C ARG A 311 20.41 -21.30 4.05
N VAL A 312 21.42 -20.45 3.81
CA VAL A 312 22.81 -20.78 4.15
C VAL A 312 23.28 -20.14 5.45
N VAL A 313 22.66 -19.04 5.86
CA VAL A 313 23.00 -18.31 7.08
C VAL A 313 21.82 -18.30 8.04
N TRP A 314 20.71 -17.65 7.70
CA TRP A 314 19.71 -17.29 8.71
C TRP A 314 19.00 -18.48 9.32
N ASP A 315 18.45 -19.36 8.49
CA ASP A 315 17.72 -20.55 8.92
C ASP A 315 18.64 -21.54 9.63
N LYS A 316 19.86 -21.75 9.11
CA LYS A 316 20.86 -22.60 9.76
C LYS A 316 21.26 -22.07 11.13
N ALA A 317 21.61 -20.80 11.22
CA ALA A 317 22.04 -20.18 12.48
C ALA A 317 20.92 -20.16 13.53
N ALA A 318 19.66 -19.97 13.11
CA ALA A 318 18.52 -19.99 14.02
C ALA A 318 18.26 -21.38 14.62
N HIS A 319 18.63 -22.45 13.92
CA HIS A 319 18.43 -23.84 14.35
C HIS A 319 19.70 -24.51 14.92
N ASP A 320 20.86 -23.84 14.88
CA ASP A 320 22.11 -24.34 15.45
C ASP A 320 22.25 -24.01 16.94
N GLU A 321 21.56 -24.77 17.80
CA GLU A 321 21.62 -24.59 19.26
C GLU A 321 23.04 -24.74 19.83
N ALA A 322 23.86 -25.62 19.24
CA ALA A 322 25.23 -25.84 19.68
C ALA A 322 26.10 -24.62 19.33
N GLY A 323 26.00 -24.12 18.09
CA GLY A 323 26.67 -22.92 17.61
C GLY A 323 26.26 -21.68 18.39
N LEU A 324 24.96 -21.44 18.59
CA LEU A 324 24.44 -20.32 19.38
C LEU A 324 24.93 -20.37 20.83
N THR A 325 24.93 -21.55 21.45
CA THR A 325 25.43 -21.72 22.82
C THR A 325 26.93 -21.44 22.91
N ALA A 326 27.72 -21.96 21.97
CA ALA A 326 29.16 -21.71 21.90
C ALA A 326 29.46 -20.23 21.66
N TYR A 327 28.75 -19.58 20.73
CA TYR A 327 28.88 -18.16 20.42
C TYR A 327 28.53 -17.29 21.64
N PHE A 328 27.38 -17.55 22.28
CA PHE A 328 27.00 -16.85 23.51
C PHE A 328 28.06 -17.01 24.58
N ASN A 329 28.58 -18.22 24.78
CA ASN A 329 29.58 -18.49 25.80
C ASN A 329 30.90 -17.74 25.57
N ARG A 330 31.34 -17.64 24.31
CA ARG A 330 32.52 -16.87 23.91
C ARG A 330 32.31 -15.36 24.05
N ASN A 331 31.09 -14.87 23.82
CA ASN A 331 30.77 -13.44 23.72
C ASN A 331 29.96 -12.86 24.91
N LYS A 332 29.86 -13.57 26.04
CA LYS A 332 28.99 -13.19 27.20
C LYS A 332 29.11 -11.71 27.61
N LYS A 333 30.30 -11.13 27.53
CA LYS A 333 30.56 -9.73 27.93
C LYS A 333 29.79 -8.72 27.07
N LYS A 334 29.54 -9.02 25.79
CA LYS A 334 28.79 -8.16 24.86
C LYS A 334 27.33 -7.96 25.28
N TYR A 335 26.75 -8.95 25.95
CA TYR A 335 25.31 -8.99 26.25
C TYR A 335 24.92 -8.41 27.62
N LYS A 336 25.85 -7.76 28.32
CA LYS A 336 25.58 -7.20 29.64
C LYS A 336 24.48 -6.14 29.55
N TRP A 337 23.44 -6.26 30.36
CA TRP A 337 22.41 -5.22 30.45
C TRP A 337 22.89 -4.01 31.23
N GLU A 338 22.40 -2.83 30.85
CA GLU A 338 22.62 -1.57 31.57
C GLU A 338 21.85 -1.53 32.90
N SER A 339 20.71 -2.23 32.97
CA SER A 339 19.87 -2.31 34.17
C SER A 339 19.36 -3.73 34.43
N PRO A 340 19.06 -4.09 35.70
CA PRO A 340 18.50 -5.38 36.04
C PRO A 340 17.13 -5.64 35.37
N ARG A 341 16.85 -6.90 35.02
CA ARG A 341 15.58 -7.32 34.42
C ARG A 341 14.91 -8.44 35.20
N TYR A 342 13.59 -8.40 35.30
CA TYR A 342 12.79 -9.37 36.05
C TYR A 342 12.43 -10.53 35.13
N LYS A 343 13.01 -11.70 35.39
CA LYS A 343 12.66 -12.95 34.69
C LYS A 343 11.55 -13.63 35.46
N GLY A 344 10.33 -13.58 34.93
CA GLY A 344 9.17 -14.07 35.66
C GLY A 344 7.89 -14.04 34.85
N VAL A 345 6.78 -14.20 35.57
CA VAL A 345 5.42 -14.05 35.06
C VAL A 345 4.72 -12.99 35.89
N ALA A 346 4.07 -12.05 35.22
CA ALA A 346 3.12 -11.12 35.81
C ALA A 346 1.72 -11.61 35.50
N TYR A 347 0.85 -11.70 36.50
CA TYR A 347 -0.46 -12.31 36.31
C TYR A 347 -1.56 -11.67 37.15
N SER A 348 -2.77 -11.72 36.61
CA SER A 348 -4.01 -11.32 37.24
C SER A 348 -4.93 -12.54 37.37
N VAL A 349 -5.58 -12.70 38.52
CA VAL A 349 -6.42 -13.87 38.82
C VAL A 349 -7.81 -13.46 39.28
N LYS A 350 -8.79 -14.33 39.01
CA LYS A 350 -10.19 -14.12 39.42
C LYS A 350 -10.39 -14.28 40.93
N VAL A 351 -9.73 -15.28 41.53
CA VAL A 351 -9.86 -15.63 42.95
C VAL A 351 -8.53 -15.51 43.68
N SER A 352 -8.56 -15.02 44.92
CA SER A 352 -7.34 -14.64 45.65
C SER A 352 -6.40 -15.82 45.91
N GLU A 353 -6.94 -17.02 46.06
CA GLU A 353 -6.23 -18.29 46.29
C GLU A 353 -5.28 -18.61 45.13
N ASP A 354 -5.68 -18.25 43.90
CA ASP A 354 -4.90 -18.54 42.70
C ASP A 354 -3.59 -17.76 42.66
N VAL A 355 -3.45 -16.67 43.44
CA VAL A 355 -2.16 -16.00 43.63
C VAL A 355 -1.11 -16.98 44.17
N LYS A 356 -1.45 -17.72 45.23
CA LYS A 356 -0.53 -18.68 45.87
C LYS A 356 -0.44 -19.97 45.05
N ASN A 357 -1.54 -20.40 44.44
CA ASN A 357 -1.57 -21.63 43.66
C ASN A 357 -0.68 -21.53 42.41
N VAL A 358 -0.71 -20.41 41.68
CA VAL A 358 0.18 -20.18 40.54
C VAL A 358 1.65 -20.24 40.98
N ALA A 359 2.03 -19.52 42.04
CA ALA A 359 3.41 -19.57 42.54
C ALA A 359 3.85 -20.98 42.97
N LYS A 360 2.95 -21.77 43.57
CA LYS A 360 3.20 -23.16 43.95
C LYS A 360 3.39 -24.07 42.73
N ALA A 361 2.53 -23.91 41.72
CA ALA A 361 2.59 -24.68 40.48
C ALA A 361 3.90 -24.47 39.74
N LEU A 362 4.43 -23.24 39.74
CA LEU A 362 5.64 -22.88 38.98
C LEU A 362 6.96 -23.17 39.72
N LYS A 363 6.93 -23.46 41.03
CA LYS A 363 8.12 -23.47 41.91
C LYS A 363 9.26 -24.40 41.49
N ARG A 364 8.95 -25.51 40.81
CA ARG A 364 9.92 -26.52 40.36
C ARG A 364 9.83 -26.78 38.86
N VAL A 365 9.16 -25.89 38.15
CA VAL A 365 8.94 -26.02 36.71
C VAL A 365 10.00 -25.15 36.01
N PRO A 366 10.68 -25.66 34.98
CA PRO A 366 11.53 -24.85 34.12
C PRO A 366 10.78 -23.62 33.62
N PHE A 367 11.44 -22.47 33.57
CA PHE A 367 10.80 -21.19 33.21
C PHE A 367 10.09 -21.27 31.84
N GLU A 368 10.65 -22.07 30.95
CA GLU A 368 10.19 -22.31 29.59
C GLU A 368 8.78 -22.94 29.58
N GLN A 369 8.47 -23.82 30.54
CA GLN A 369 7.22 -24.58 30.64
C GLN A 369 6.11 -23.83 31.43
N TRP A 370 6.36 -22.63 31.94
CA TRP A 370 5.40 -21.95 32.82
C TRP A 370 4.06 -21.62 32.17
N ASP A 371 4.05 -21.24 30.89
CA ASP A 371 2.80 -20.91 30.17
C ASP A 371 1.93 -22.16 29.99
N GLU A 372 2.55 -23.31 29.69
CA GLU A 372 1.86 -24.60 29.57
C GLU A 372 1.27 -25.03 30.90
N VAL A 373 2.02 -24.89 32.00
CA VAL A 373 1.53 -25.21 33.35
C VAL A 373 0.37 -24.30 33.75
N ILE A 374 0.46 -23.00 33.49
CA ILE A 374 -0.63 -22.06 33.78
C ILE A 374 -1.87 -22.42 32.97
N LYS A 375 -1.70 -22.67 31.67
CA LYS A 375 -2.80 -23.06 30.78
C LYS A 375 -3.44 -24.37 31.26
N ALA A 376 -2.62 -25.39 31.50
CA ALA A 376 -3.07 -26.72 31.85
C ALA A 376 -3.74 -26.78 33.22
N GLN A 377 -3.29 -26.03 34.23
CA GLN A 377 -3.84 -26.14 35.59
C GLN A 377 -4.93 -25.12 35.91
N PHE A 378 -4.91 -23.95 35.26
CA PHE A 378 -5.80 -22.84 35.63
C PHE A 378 -6.76 -22.41 34.52
N ASN A 379 -6.42 -22.65 33.25
CA ASN A 379 -7.21 -22.19 32.11
C ASN A 379 -7.76 -23.35 31.27
N GLN A 380 -8.68 -24.10 31.87
CA GLN A 380 -9.29 -25.30 31.27
C GLN A 380 -10.73 -25.03 30.80
N ASN A 381 -11.22 -25.85 29.86
CA ASN A 381 -12.62 -25.90 29.44
C ASN A 381 -13.23 -24.54 29.04
N GLY A 382 -12.44 -23.69 28.37
CA GLY A 382 -12.85 -22.34 27.96
C GLY A 382 -12.89 -21.29 29.08
N MET A 383 -12.60 -21.66 30.33
CA MET A 383 -12.55 -20.75 31.47
C MET A 383 -11.11 -20.26 31.72
N VAL A 384 -10.87 -18.95 31.57
CA VAL A 384 -9.57 -18.32 31.91
C VAL A 384 -9.60 -17.84 33.36
N ARG A 385 -8.98 -18.55 34.30
CA ARG A 385 -8.85 -18.13 35.70
C ARG A 385 -7.64 -17.23 35.95
N VAL A 386 -6.59 -17.39 35.13
CA VAL A 386 -5.32 -16.69 35.26
C VAL A 386 -4.95 -16.04 33.93
N LYS A 387 -4.88 -14.71 33.90
CA LYS A 387 -4.27 -13.95 32.81
C LYS A 387 -2.81 -13.73 33.14
N ALA A 388 -1.90 -14.32 32.37
CA ALA A 388 -0.48 -14.29 32.64
C ALA A 388 0.31 -13.73 31.45
N ARG A 389 1.36 -12.97 31.76
CA ARG A 389 2.39 -12.54 30.82
C ARG A 389 3.73 -12.98 31.37
N LYS A 390 4.31 -14.02 30.79
CA LYS A 390 5.67 -14.48 31.05
C LYS A 390 6.66 -13.63 30.24
N GLY A 391 7.82 -13.34 30.81
CA GLY A 391 8.85 -12.62 30.08
C GLY A 391 10.04 -12.19 30.93
N LEU A 392 10.90 -11.42 30.27
CA LEU A 392 12.04 -10.74 30.85
C LEU A 392 11.76 -9.23 30.80
N PHE A 393 11.39 -8.66 31.94
CA PHE A 393 10.87 -7.29 32.02
C PHE A 393 11.94 -6.31 32.49
N LYS A 394 12.19 -5.24 31.73
CA LYS A 394 12.78 -4.01 32.28
C LYS A 394 11.68 -3.11 32.84
N GLN A 395 12.07 -2.13 33.65
CA GLN A 395 11.14 -1.13 34.16
C GLN A 395 10.41 -0.44 33.00
N GLY A 396 9.08 -0.32 33.10
CA GLY A 396 8.20 0.25 32.10
C GLY A 396 7.57 -0.77 31.13
N ASP A 397 8.04 -2.03 31.11
CA ASP A 397 7.49 -3.05 30.19
C ASP A 397 6.12 -3.59 30.63
N ASN A 398 5.84 -3.55 31.94
CA ASN A 398 4.64 -4.12 32.54
C ASN A 398 4.30 -3.47 33.88
N THR A 399 3.10 -2.89 33.98
CA THR A 399 2.66 -2.14 35.17
C THR A 399 2.54 -2.97 36.44
N ILE A 400 2.25 -4.27 36.35
CA ILE A 400 2.22 -5.17 37.51
C ILE A 400 3.64 -5.42 38.00
N VAL A 401 4.58 -5.66 37.09
CA VAL A 401 6.00 -5.83 37.43
C VAL A 401 6.58 -4.53 37.99
N ASP A 402 6.26 -3.40 37.37
CA ASP A 402 6.71 -2.09 37.84
C ASP A 402 6.29 -1.86 39.29
N HIS A 403 5.03 -2.10 39.61
CA HIS A 403 4.53 -1.89 40.96
C HIS A 403 5.05 -2.93 41.96
N LYS A 404 5.03 -4.22 41.60
CA LYS A 404 5.37 -5.30 42.54
C LYS A 404 6.87 -5.49 42.72
N VAL A 405 7.65 -5.31 41.66
CA VAL A 405 9.10 -5.57 41.61
C VAL A 405 9.88 -4.26 41.67
N PHE A 406 9.64 -3.32 40.76
CA PHE A 406 10.38 -2.05 40.68
C PHE A 406 9.87 -0.96 41.63
N LYS A 407 8.76 -1.22 42.36
CA LYS A 407 8.10 -0.29 43.29
C LYS A 407 7.72 1.04 42.63
N GLN A 408 7.33 1.00 41.36
CA GLN A 408 6.90 2.15 40.58
C GLN A 408 5.52 1.97 39.97
N GLY A 409 4.79 3.08 39.84
CA GLY A 409 3.45 3.08 39.25
C GLY A 409 2.42 2.31 40.07
N SER A 410 1.21 2.20 39.52
CA SER A 410 0.12 1.42 40.11
C SER A 410 -0.68 0.78 38.98
N PRO A 411 -0.82 -0.56 38.94
CA PRO A 411 -1.58 -1.22 37.90
C PRO A 411 -3.06 -0.84 38.05
N LYS A 412 -3.72 -0.54 36.93
CA LYS A 412 -5.18 -0.34 36.93
C LYS A 412 -5.85 -1.69 37.23
N PRO A 413 -6.82 -1.75 38.16
CA PRO A 413 -7.59 -2.96 38.41
C PRO A 413 -8.35 -3.39 37.15
N GLU A 414 -8.39 -4.69 36.89
CA GLU A 414 -9.27 -5.27 35.89
C GLU A 414 -10.48 -5.88 36.61
N ASN A 415 -11.70 -5.50 36.22
CA ASN A 415 -12.94 -5.83 36.95
C ASN A 415 -13.10 -7.34 37.22
N ASP A 416 -12.72 -8.20 36.27
CA ASP A 416 -12.86 -9.65 36.39
C ASP A 416 -11.64 -10.36 36.99
N TYR A 417 -10.51 -9.66 37.17
CA TYR A 417 -9.24 -10.22 37.66
C TYR A 417 -8.60 -9.28 38.70
N PRO A 418 -9.26 -9.08 39.86
CA PRO A 418 -8.88 -8.02 40.80
C PRO A 418 -7.55 -8.27 41.51
N PHE A 419 -7.06 -9.51 41.53
CA PHE A 419 -5.85 -9.87 42.27
C PHE A 419 -4.66 -9.99 41.32
N THR A 420 -3.63 -9.15 41.52
CA THR A 420 -2.41 -9.15 40.71
C THR A 420 -1.19 -9.62 41.50
N ALA A 421 -0.35 -10.42 40.86
CA ALA A 421 0.87 -10.95 41.44
C ALA A 421 1.97 -11.16 40.39
N VAL A 422 3.17 -11.44 40.89
CA VAL A 422 4.33 -11.80 40.09
C VAL A 422 5.01 -13.03 40.68
N TYR A 423 5.56 -13.89 39.84
CA TYR A 423 6.40 -15.01 40.26
C TYR A 423 7.64 -15.08 39.38
N GLY A 424 8.83 -15.18 39.97
CA GLY A 424 10.09 -15.03 39.22
C GLY A 424 11.22 -14.45 40.07
N LYS A 425 12.28 -14.00 39.39
CA LYS A 425 13.51 -13.51 40.03
C LYS A 425 14.10 -12.31 39.31
N MET A 426 14.78 -11.47 40.08
CA MET A 426 15.57 -10.37 39.55
C MET A 426 16.89 -10.89 38.98
N LEU A 427 17.23 -10.49 37.75
CA LEU A 427 18.50 -10.81 37.11
C LEU A 427 19.31 -9.53 36.89
N LYS A 428 20.57 -9.52 37.36
CA LYS A 428 21.50 -8.39 37.16
C LYS A 428 22.16 -8.39 35.78
N ALA A 429 22.16 -9.53 35.09
CA ALA A 429 22.74 -9.76 33.78
C ALA A 429 22.12 -11.03 33.16
N PRO A 430 22.23 -11.24 31.83
CA PRO A 430 21.85 -12.51 31.21
C PRO A 430 22.63 -13.66 31.83
N LYS A 431 21.95 -14.77 32.10
CA LYS A 431 22.56 -16.01 32.60
C LYS A 431 22.57 -17.10 31.54
N THR A 432 21.53 -17.17 30.73
CA THR A 432 21.36 -18.18 29.68
C THR A 432 21.27 -17.53 28.31
N LEU A 433 21.50 -18.32 27.27
CA LEU A 433 21.26 -17.91 25.88
C LEU A 433 19.84 -17.34 25.73
N ASP A 434 18.83 -18.00 26.29
CA ASP A 434 17.42 -17.56 26.21
C ASP A 434 17.17 -16.16 26.76
N ASP A 435 18.00 -15.66 27.68
CA ASP A 435 17.86 -14.31 28.21
C ASP A 435 18.18 -13.22 27.16
N VAL A 436 18.93 -13.57 26.10
CA VAL A 436 19.40 -12.67 25.03
C VAL A 436 19.35 -13.30 23.63
N ARG A 437 18.58 -14.38 23.45
CA ARG A 437 18.63 -15.26 22.28
C ARG A 437 18.51 -14.53 20.95
N GLN A 438 17.59 -13.59 20.82
CA GLN A 438 17.38 -12.86 19.56
C GLN A 438 18.59 -12.03 19.13
N VAL A 439 19.26 -11.36 20.08
CA VAL A 439 20.48 -10.57 19.78
C VAL A 439 21.65 -11.52 19.48
N VAL A 440 21.74 -12.64 20.20
CA VAL A 440 22.75 -13.67 19.92
C VAL A 440 22.56 -14.29 18.54
N ILE A 441 21.33 -14.59 18.13
CA ILE A 441 21.04 -15.12 16.79
C ILE A 441 21.50 -14.13 15.72
N ALA A 442 21.18 -12.85 15.85
CA ALA A 442 21.60 -11.83 14.89
C ALA A 442 23.13 -11.72 14.81
N ASP A 443 23.80 -11.63 15.97
CA ASP A 443 25.27 -11.55 16.04
C ASP A 443 25.96 -12.81 15.49
N TYR A 444 25.35 -13.98 15.71
CA TYR A 444 25.86 -15.24 15.19
C TYR A 444 25.63 -15.36 13.68
N GLN A 445 24.48 -14.92 13.17
CA GLN A 445 24.21 -14.82 11.73
C GLN A 445 25.25 -13.93 11.03
N GLU A 446 25.63 -12.79 11.62
CA GLU A 446 26.69 -11.93 11.08
C GLU A 446 28.05 -12.64 11.02
N GLU A 447 28.44 -13.38 12.06
CA GLU A 447 29.67 -14.18 12.05
C GLU A 447 29.62 -15.30 11.00
N GLN A 448 28.49 -16.01 10.88
CA GLN A 448 28.31 -17.06 9.88
C GLN A 448 28.31 -16.51 8.46
N GLU A 449 27.70 -15.35 8.23
CA GLU A 449 27.74 -14.68 6.93
C GLU A 449 29.16 -14.26 6.56
N ALA A 450 29.92 -13.68 7.48
CA ALA A 450 31.31 -13.31 7.25
C ALA A 450 32.19 -14.53 6.89
N GLN A 451 32.01 -15.65 7.59
CA GLN A 451 32.70 -16.92 7.30
C GLN A 451 32.30 -17.47 5.93
N TRP A 452 31.01 -17.41 5.60
CA TRP A 452 30.52 -17.83 4.30
C TRP A 452 31.09 -16.96 3.17
N VAL A 453 31.08 -15.63 3.32
CA VAL A 453 31.67 -14.70 2.35
C VAL A 453 33.17 -14.98 2.15
N ALA A 454 33.93 -15.25 3.21
CA ALA A 454 35.33 -15.63 3.08
C ALA A 454 35.51 -16.92 2.24
N THR A 455 34.60 -17.88 2.40
CA THR A 455 34.56 -19.10 1.57
C THR A 455 34.22 -18.77 0.12
N LEU A 456 33.25 -17.89 -0.13
CA LEU A 456 32.89 -17.45 -1.49
C LEU A 456 34.04 -16.71 -2.19
N ARG A 457 34.78 -15.87 -1.47
CA ARG A 457 35.97 -15.16 -1.98
C ARG A 457 37.10 -16.11 -2.37
N THR A 458 37.17 -17.28 -1.74
CA THR A 458 38.12 -18.34 -2.11
C THR A 458 37.60 -19.19 -3.28
N LYS A 459 36.28 -19.43 -3.31
CA LYS A 459 35.63 -20.28 -4.32
C LYS A 459 35.55 -19.61 -5.70
N TYR A 460 35.16 -18.34 -5.76
CA TYR A 460 34.93 -17.64 -7.01
C TYR A 460 36.03 -16.62 -7.29
N PRO A 461 36.69 -16.69 -8.46
CA PRO A 461 37.68 -15.70 -8.83
C PRO A 461 37.01 -14.34 -9.03
N PHE A 462 37.63 -13.27 -8.54
CA PHE A 462 37.19 -11.90 -8.80
C PHE A 462 38.38 -10.97 -9.02
N SER A 463 38.17 -9.88 -9.75
CA SER A 463 39.18 -8.83 -9.94
C SER A 463 38.51 -7.47 -10.06
N ILE A 464 39.19 -6.41 -9.63
CA ILE A 464 38.72 -5.03 -9.75
C ILE A 464 39.74 -4.26 -10.58
N ASP A 465 39.30 -3.62 -11.65
CA ASP A 465 40.11 -2.68 -12.41
C ASP A 465 40.14 -1.34 -11.65
N GLN A 466 41.27 -1.09 -10.97
CA GLN A 466 41.45 0.11 -10.15
C GLN A 466 41.47 1.40 -10.99
N ALA A 467 41.92 1.33 -12.25
CA ALA A 467 41.93 2.50 -13.13
C ALA A 467 40.50 2.88 -13.54
N VAL A 468 39.66 1.89 -13.86
CA VAL A 468 38.24 2.12 -14.16
C VAL A 468 37.48 2.54 -12.90
N LEU A 469 37.73 1.91 -11.75
CA LEU A 469 37.08 2.24 -10.48
C LEU A 469 37.32 3.70 -10.09
N ALA A 470 38.54 4.21 -10.28
CA ALA A 470 38.89 5.59 -10.00
C ALA A 470 38.14 6.63 -10.86
N THR A 471 37.45 6.20 -11.94
CA THR A 471 36.62 7.08 -12.77
C THR A 471 35.19 7.25 -12.25
N VAL A 472 34.78 6.51 -11.22
CA VAL A 472 33.47 6.63 -10.58
C VAL A 472 33.47 7.87 -9.68
N LYS A 473 32.49 8.76 -9.85
CA LYS A 473 32.45 10.02 -9.10
C LYS A 473 31.82 9.80 -7.72
N GLU A 474 32.51 10.25 -6.68
CA GLU A 474 31.93 10.36 -5.33
C GLU A 474 30.82 11.42 -5.31
N GLN A 475 29.74 11.14 -4.59
CA GLN A 475 28.69 12.14 -4.35
C GLN A 475 29.24 13.17 -3.36
N GLN A 476 29.29 14.44 -3.78
CA GLN A 476 29.67 15.56 -2.91
C GLN A 476 28.67 15.82 -1.79
#